data_AF-A0A2T6IHG6-F1
#
_entry.id   AF-A0A2T6IHG6-F1
#
_cell.length_a   1.000
_cell.length_b   1.000
_cell.length_c   1.000
_cell.angle_alpha   90.00
_cell.angle_beta   90.00
_cell.angle_gamma   90.00
#
_symmetry.space_group_name_H-M   'P 1'
#
loop_
_entity.id
_entity.type
_entity.pdbx_description
1 polymer ?
#
loop_
_entity_poly.entity_id
_entity_poly.type
_entity_poly.pdbx_seq_one_letter_code
_entity_poly.pdbx_strand_id
1 'polypeptide(L)'
;MAPAEPHLQRSRIKALQGFILVLSLAFLSPASASVTDRMAVDSSNSATGPMRVFAIGNPILDLVAEVPSSFLDEFFLKRGDATLATPEQMRIYSTLDQFNPTSLPGGSALNSVRVVQKLLRK
;
A
#
# COMPACT_ATOMS: atom_id res chain seq x y z
N MET A 1 45.80 8.07 24.02
CA MET A 1 44.51 7.93 24.72
C MET A 1 43.47 8.67 23.89
N ALA A 2 42.83 7.99 22.94
CA ALA A 2 41.78 8.55 22.09
C ALA A 2 40.42 8.02 22.59
N PRO A 3 39.36 8.85 22.68
CA PRO A 3 38.07 8.38 23.16
C PRO A 3 37.35 7.57 22.08
N ALA A 4 36.76 6.44 22.49
CA ALA A 4 35.96 5.57 21.64
C ALA A 4 34.54 6.15 21.45
N GLU A 5 34.12 6.28 20.19
CA GLU A 5 32.76 6.64 19.78
C GLU A 5 31.78 5.48 20.04
N PRO A 6 30.58 5.72 20.61
CA PRO A 6 29.61 4.65 20.83
C PRO A 6 28.82 4.38 19.54
N HIS A 7 28.93 3.13 19.05
CA HIS A 7 28.16 2.61 17.93
C HIS A 7 26.65 2.55 18.26
N LEU A 8 25.92 3.60 17.89
CA LEU A 8 24.46 3.65 17.94
C LEU A 8 23.89 2.74 16.84
N GLN A 9 23.55 1.50 17.19
CA GLN A 9 22.77 0.61 16.33
C GLN A 9 21.37 1.20 16.11
N ARG A 10 21.17 1.83 14.96
CA ARG A 10 19.84 2.25 14.47
C ARG A 10 19.07 1.02 13.97
N SER A 11 18.24 0.45 14.83
CA SER A 11 17.27 -0.59 14.45
C SER A 11 16.19 0.03 13.56
N ARG A 12 16.27 -0.22 12.25
CA ARG A 12 15.27 0.20 11.27
C ARG A 12 14.00 -0.65 11.45
N ILE A 13 13.04 -0.17 12.22
CA ILE A 13 11.71 -0.75 12.30
C ILE A 13 10.86 -0.07 11.22
N LYS A 14 10.65 -0.77 10.11
CA LYS A 14 9.75 -0.33 9.03
C LYS A 14 8.30 -0.56 9.48
N ALA A 15 7.62 0.49 9.94
CA ALA A 15 6.18 0.47 10.14
C ALA A 15 5.48 0.60 8.77
N LEU A 16 4.74 -0.45 8.43
CA LEU A 16 3.95 -0.61 7.20
C LEU A 16 2.46 -0.47 7.58
N GLN A 17 1.64 0.03 6.66
CA GLN A 17 0.18 0.30 6.73
C GLN A 17 -0.15 1.70 7.25
N GLY A 18 -0.92 2.55 6.57
CA GLY A 18 -1.70 2.39 5.34
C GLY A 18 -2.95 3.27 5.46
N PHE A 19 -2.88 4.53 4.98
CA PHE A 19 -3.87 5.57 5.25
C PHE A 19 -4.86 5.68 4.08
N ILE A 20 -6.16 5.51 4.33
CA ILE A 20 -7.22 5.53 3.30
C ILE A 20 -8.04 6.82 3.42
N LEU A 21 -7.90 7.72 2.43
CA LEU A 21 -8.85 8.79 2.13
C LEU A 21 -9.42 8.55 0.72
N VAL A 22 -10.73 8.33 0.65
CA VAL A 22 -11.46 8.03 -0.60
C VAL A 22 -11.99 9.33 -1.20
N LEU A 23 -11.50 9.70 -2.38
CA LEU A 23 -12.19 10.64 -3.28
C LEU A 23 -12.32 9.98 -4.66
N SER A 24 -13.51 9.43 -4.90
CA SER A 24 -13.89 8.80 -6.17
C SER A 24 -14.17 9.85 -7.23
N LEU A 25 -13.41 9.83 -8.34
CA LEU A 25 -13.91 10.30 -9.63
C LEU A 25 -13.51 9.26 -10.70
N ALA A 26 -14.46 8.39 -11.03
CA ALA A 26 -14.32 7.42 -12.11
C ALA A 26 -14.60 8.12 -13.45
N PHE A 27 -13.58 8.28 -14.28
CA PHE A 27 -13.78 8.49 -15.73
C PHE A 27 -13.66 7.13 -16.42
N LEU A 28 -14.82 6.58 -16.79
CA LEU A 28 -14.95 5.39 -17.62
C LEU A 28 -14.78 5.81 -19.09
N SER A 29 -13.70 5.37 -19.73
CA SER A 29 -13.53 5.44 -21.19
C SER A 29 -13.89 4.07 -21.80
N PRO A 30 -14.69 4.00 -22.88
CA PRO A 30 -15.03 2.73 -23.50
C PRO A 30 -13.93 2.34 -24.49
N ALA A 31 -13.02 1.47 -24.08
CA ALA A 31 -12.18 0.75 -25.03
C ALA A 31 -12.96 -0.48 -25.53
N SER A 32 -13.33 -0.42 -26.81
CA SER A 32 -13.99 -1.45 -27.61
C SER A 32 -13.40 -2.84 -27.37
N ALA A 33 -14.21 -3.77 -26.84
CA ALA A 33 -13.87 -5.18 -26.73
C ALA A 33 -14.58 -5.95 -27.85
N SER A 34 -13.81 -6.41 -28.84
CA SER A 34 -14.26 -7.36 -29.85
C SER A 34 -14.61 -8.68 -29.17
N VAL A 35 -15.91 -8.97 -29.15
CA VAL A 35 -16.47 -10.27 -28.80
C VAL A 35 -16.17 -11.22 -29.94
N THR A 36 -15.26 -12.17 -29.71
CA THR A 36 -15.32 -13.58 -30.12
C THR A 36 -13.98 -14.21 -29.78
N ASP A 37 -13.93 -15.02 -28.72
CA ASP A 37 -13.10 -16.22 -28.80
C ASP A 37 -13.78 -17.37 -28.06
N ARG A 38 -13.90 -18.48 -28.77
CA ARG A 38 -14.69 -19.64 -28.39
C ARG A 38 -13.86 -20.47 -27.43
N MET A 39 -14.43 -20.85 -26.29
CA MET A 39 -13.80 -21.82 -25.38
C MET A 39 -13.73 -23.20 -26.05
N ALA A 40 -12.63 -23.46 -26.75
CA ALA A 40 -12.18 -24.81 -27.07
C ALA A 40 -11.15 -25.22 -26.01
N VAL A 41 -11.55 -26.12 -25.11
CA VAL A 41 -10.61 -26.83 -24.22
C VAL A 41 -9.94 -27.93 -25.06
N ASP A 42 -8.73 -27.67 -25.52
CA ASP A 42 -7.81 -28.67 -26.04
C ASP A 42 -6.87 -29.10 -24.90
N SER A 43 -6.84 -30.40 -24.60
CA SER A 43 -6.21 -30.98 -23.41
C SER A 43 -4.77 -31.46 -23.66
N SER A 44 -4.04 -30.90 -24.63
CA SER A 44 -2.72 -31.41 -25.02
C SER A 44 -1.57 -30.39 -25.13
N ASN A 45 -1.71 -29.17 -24.60
CA ASN A 45 -0.63 -28.17 -24.62
C ASN A 45 -0.47 -27.51 -23.23
N SER A 46 0.75 -27.44 -22.69
CA SER A 46 1.00 -26.71 -21.44
C SER A 46 0.64 -25.25 -21.68
N ALA A 47 -0.53 -24.83 -21.22
CA ALA A 47 -1.14 -23.54 -21.52
C ALA A 47 -0.36 -22.39 -20.85
N THR A 48 0.82 -22.07 -21.36
CA THR A 48 1.58 -20.88 -20.98
C THR A 48 1.13 -19.71 -21.85
N GLY A 49 -0.18 -19.44 -21.85
CA GLY A 49 -0.67 -18.13 -22.25
C GLY A 49 -0.19 -17.06 -21.26
N PRO A 50 -0.13 -15.79 -21.65
CA PRO A 50 0.23 -14.73 -20.70
C PRO A 50 -0.74 -14.75 -19.52
N MET A 51 -0.22 -15.01 -18.31
CA MET A 51 -1.01 -15.04 -17.09
C MET A 51 -1.57 -13.64 -16.83
N ARG A 52 -2.89 -13.52 -16.85
CA ARG A 52 -3.61 -12.26 -16.59
C ARG A 52 -4.11 -12.28 -15.16
N VAL A 53 -3.76 -11.24 -14.40
CA VAL A 53 -4.19 -11.05 -13.01
C VAL A 53 -5.06 -9.81 -12.96
N PHE A 54 -6.24 -9.94 -12.38
CA PHE A 54 -7.17 -8.85 -12.15
C PHE A 54 -7.44 -8.71 -10.65
N ALA A 55 -7.34 -7.49 -10.13
CA ALA A 55 -7.68 -7.20 -8.74
C ALA A 55 -8.41 -5.86 -8.64
N ILE A 56 -9.32 -5.80 -7.66
CA ILE A 56 -10.06 -4.58 -7.30
C ILE A 56 -9.76 -4.31 -5.83
N GLY A 57 -9.51 -3.05 -5.50
CA GLY A 57 -9.37 -2.58 -4.13
C GLY A 57 -9.21 -1.07 -4.10
N ASN A 58 -8.97 -0.52 -2.92
CA ASN A 58 -8.84 0.91 -2.72
C ASN A 58 -7.40 1.34 -3.01
N PRO A 59 -7.11 2.08 -4.10
CA PRO A 59 -5.81 2.68 -4.30
C PRO A 59 -5.67 3.84 -3.32
N ILE A 60 -4.68 3.77 -2.43
CA ILE A 60 -4.52 4.74 -1.33
C ILE A 60 -3.09 5.28 -1.30
N LEU A 61 -2.90 6.41 -0.61
CA LEU A 61 -1.59 6.99 -0.36
C LEU A 61 -1.17 6.68 1.07
N ASP A 62 -0.10 5.90 1.23
CA ASP A 62 0.47 5.61 2.53
C ASP A 62 1.40 6.78 2.92
N LEU A 63 1.12 7.41 4.07
CA LEU A 63 2.01 8.38 4.70
C LEU A 63 2.78 7.68 5.81
N VAL A 64 4.11 7.63 5.70
CA VAL A 64 4.97 6.92 6.64
C VAL A 64 5.89 7.91 7.35
N ALA A 65 5.81 7.97 8.67
CA ALA A 65 6.65 8.83 9.50
C ALA A 65 7.10 8.11 10.79
N GLU A 66 8.22 8.57 11.35
CA GLU A 66 8.64 8.19 12.70
C GLU A 66 7.99 9.16 13.69
N VAL A 67 7.19 8.63 14.62
CA VAL A 67 6.45 9.42 15.62
C VAL A 67 6.76 8.92 17.03
N PRO A 68 6.70 9.80 18.06
CA PRO A 68 6.85 9.39 19.45
C PRO A 68 5.65 8.54 19.90
N SER A 69 5.82 7.74 20.97
CA SER A 69 4.74 6.90 21.50
C SER A 69 3.52 7.71 21.93
N SER A 70 3.72 8.92 22.45
CA SER A 70 2.65 9.84 22.87
C SER A 70 1.71 10.24 21.73
N PHE A 71 2.18 10.18 20.48
CA PHE A 71 1.34 10.43 19.31
C PHE A 71 0.23 9.38 19.17
N LEU A 72 0.54 8.11 19.47
CA LEU A 72 -0.46 7.05 19.44
C LEU A 72 -1.51 7.27 20.53
N ASP A 73 -1.09 7.69 21.72
CA ASP A 73 -1.99 7.96 22.84
C ASP A 73 -2.93 9.15 22.53
N GLU A 74 -2.43 10.23 21.91
CA GLU A 74 -3.23 11.41 21.51
C GLU A 74 -4.40 11.05 20.59
N PHE A 75 -4.19 10.09 19.67
CA PHE A 75 -5.20 9.67 18.69
C PHE A 75 -5.88 8.33 19.04
N PHE A 76 -5.68 7.82 20.26
CA PHE A 76 -6.22 6.54 20.74
C PHE A 76 -5.88 5.34 19.83
N LEU A 77 -4.67 5.34 19.27
CA LEU A 77 -4.19 4.30 18.36
C LEU A 77 -3.44 3.20 19.11
N LYS A 78 -3.67 1.95 18.71
CA LYS A 78 -2.91 0.80 19.19
C LYS A 78 -1.75 0.51 18.26
N ARG A 79 -0.61 0.10 18.83
CA ARG A 79 0.55 -0.34 18.03
C ARG A 79 0.17 -1.55 17.17
N GLY A 80 0.49 -1.46 15.88
CA GLY A 80 0.23 -2.54 14.91
C GLY A 80 -1.22 -2.69 14.48
N ASP A 81 -2.07 -1.71 14.78
CA ASP A 81 -3.48 -1.73 14.42
C ASP A 81 -3.72 -1.07 13.04
N ALA A 82 -4.84 -1.42 12.40
CA ALA A 82 -5.28 -0.88 11.13
C ALA A 82 -6.78 -0.56 11.19
N THR A 83 -7.09 0.69 11.53
CA THR A 83 -8.46 1.18 11.71
C THR A 83 -8.80 2.29 10.73
N LEU A 84 -10.09 2.48 10.44
CA LEU A 84 -10.54 3.66 9.72
C LEU A 84 -10.51 4.87 10.65
N ALA A 85 -10.09 6.02 10.12
CA ALA A 85 -10.08 7.26 10.88
C ALA A 85 -11.51 7.67 11.25
N THR A 86 -11.74 7.93 12.53
CA THR A 86 -12.98 8.57 12.99
C THR A 86 -12.95 10.07 12.69
N PRO A 87 -14.11 10.77 12.69
CA PRO A 87 -14.14 12.22 12.52
C PRO A 87 -13.25 12.99 13.51
N GLU A 88 -13.17 12.51 14.74
CA GLU A 88 -12.33 13.10 15.80
C GLU A 88 -10.83 12.94 15.51
N GLN A 89 -10.45 11.87 14.82
CA GLN A 89 -9.08 11.57 14.44
C GLN A 89 -8.63 12.32 13.17
N MET A 90 -9.49 13.02 12.44
CA MET A 90 -9.14 13.67 11.16
C MET A 90 -7.99 14.67 11.27
N ARG A 91 -7.75 15.25 12.45
CA ARG A 91 -6.58 16.13 12.69
C ARG A 91 -5.23 15.40 12.62
N ILE A 92 -5.22 14.07 12.63
CA ILE A 92 -4.00 13.28 12.54
C ILE A 92 -3.19 13.62 11.28
N TYR A 93 -3.84 13.86 10.15
CA TYR A 93 -3.18 14.12 8.87
C TYR A 93 -2.33 15.40 8.91
N SER A 94 -2.90 16.52 9.38
CA SER A 94 -2.17 17.78 9.49
C SER A 94 -1.14 17.79 10.61
N THR A 95 -1.34 16.98 11.65
CA THR A 95 -0.36 16.83 12.73
C THR A 95 0.84 15.98 12.27
N LEU A 96 0.59 14.98 11.41
CA LEU A 96 1.61 14.12 10.84
C LEU A 96 2.61 14.87 9.95
N ASP A 97 2.18 15.95 9.29
CA ASP A 97 3.04 16.80 8.43
C ASP A 97 4.28 17.32 9.17
N GLN A 98 4.19 17.51 10.49
CA GLN A 98 5.31 17.96 11.35
C GLN A 98 6.45 16.93 11.43
N PHE A 99 6.18 15.68 11.10
CA PHE A 99 7.14 14.56 11.12
C PHE A 99 7.71 14.24 9.74
N ASN A 100 7.44 15.11 8.75
CA ASN A 100 7.99 15.04 7.40
C ASN A 100 7.77 13.65 6.73
N PRO A 101 6.50 13.21 6.61
CA PRO A 101 6.16 11.86 6.18
C PRO A 101 6.63 11.56 4.76
N THR A 102 7.00 10.30 4.52
CA THR A 102 7.27 9.77 3.18
C THR A 102 5.99 9.23 2.57
N SER A 103 5.64 9.73 1.38
CA SER A 103 4.48 9.27 0.61
C SER A 103 4.80 8.04 -0.23
N LEU A 104 4.00 6.98 -0.11
CA LEU A 104 4.13 5.74 -0.87
C LEU A 104 2.77 5.33 -1.49
N PRO A 105 2.75 4.77 -2.72
CA PRO A 105 1.53 4.23 -3.30
C PRO A 105 1.14 2.93 -2.60
N GLY A 106 0.03 2.96 -1.88
CA GLY A 106 -0.44 1.88 -1.01
C GLY A 106 -1.75 1.23 -1.45
N GLY A 107 -2.31 0.45 -0.55
CA GLY A 107 -3.56 -0.30 -0.74
C GLY A 107 -3.30 -1.79 -0.88
N SER A 108 -4.06 -2.61 -0.15
CA SER A 108 -3.81 -4.05 -0.03
C SER A 108 -3.81 -4.78 -1.38
N ALA A 109 -4.83 -4.54 -2.21
CA ALA A 109 -4.92 -5.13 -3.55
C ALA A 109 -3.78 -4.65 -4.47
N LEU A 110 -3.47 -3.35 -4.44
CA LEU A 110 -2.39 -2.76 -5.25
C LEU A 110 -1.03 -3.34 -4.85
N ASN A 111 -0.75 -3.41 -3.56
CA ASN A 111 0.49 -3.97 -3.02
C ASN A 111 0.66 -5.44 -3.45
N SER A 112 -0.40 -6.23 -3.37
CA SER A 112 -0.39 -7.63 -3.78
C SER A 112 -0.13 -7.79 -5.27
N VAL A 113 -0.89 -7.09 -6.12
CA VAL A 113 -0.72 -7.19 -7.59
C VAL A 113 0.62 -6.64 -8.05
N ARG A 114 1.17 -5.61 -7.41
CA ARG A 114 2.51 -5.09 -7.72
C ARG A 114 3.59 -6.16 -7.54
N VAL A 115 3.51 -6.95 -6.46
CA VAL A 115 4.43 -8.06 -6.22
C VAL A 115 4.21 -9.18 -7.24
N VAL A 116 2.96 -9.57 -7.48
CA VAL A 116 2.62 -10.59 -8.47
C VAL A 116 3.14 -10.20 -9.86
N GLN A 117 2.90 -8.96 -10.30
CA GLN A 117 3.40 -8.44 -11.57
C GLN A 117 4.93 -8.51 -11.65
N LYS A 118 5.65 -8.23 -10.55
CA LYS A 118 7.12 -8.33 -10.51
C LYS A 118 7.59 -9.78 -10.61
N LEU A 119 6.87 -10.73 -10.01
CA LEU A 119 7.20 -12.16 -10.07
C LEU A 119 6.88 -12.77 -11.45
N LEU A 120 5.81 -12.32 -12.11
CA LEU A 120 5.36 -12.83 -13.40
C LEU A 120 6.10 -12.20 -14.59
N ARG A 121 6.74 -11.05 -14.40
CA ARG A 121 7.70 -10.49 -15.36
C ARG A 121 8.97 -11.35 -15.35
N LYS A 122 9.05 -12.33 -16.25
CA LYS A 122 10.33 -12.87 -16.73
C LYS A 122 11.12 -11.76 -17.41
#